data_AF-A0A660MBV6-F1
#
_entry.id   AF-A0A660MBV6-F1
#
_cell.length_a   1.000
_cell.length_b   1.000
_cell.length_c   1.000
_cell.angle_alpha   90.00
_cell.angle_beta   90.00
_cell.angle_gamma   90.00
#
_symmetry.space_group_name_H-M   'P 1'
#
loop_
_entity.id
_entity.type
_entity.pdbx_description
1 polymer ?
#
loop_
_entity_poly.entity_id
_entity_poly.type
_entity_poly.pdbx_seq_one_letter_code
_entity_poly.pdbx_strand_id
1 'polypeptide(L)' 'RAEIDAVRGVTTSSGIYRQLFDLEWIEVIGTKEVPGRPELLATTAQFLSDFSVASLEDLPALPDDGFGGSNE' A
#
# COMPACT_ATOMS: atom_id res chain seq x y z
N ARG A 1 4.62 -7.00 -1.72
CA ARG A 1 5.99 -6.49 -1.44
C ARG A 1 6.68 -5.99 -2.71
N ALA A 2 6.96 -6.85 -3.69
CA ALA A 2 7.65 -6.45 -4.93
C ALA A 2 6.99 -5.25 -5.66
N GLU A 3 5.65 -5.23 -5.74
CA GLU A 3 4.90 -4.10 -6.32
C GLU A 3 5.13 -2.79 -5.55
N ILE A 4 5.26 -2.85 -4.22
CA ILE A 4 5.48 -1.67 -3.36
C ILE A 4 6.90 -1.13 -3.57
N ASP A 5 7.90 -2.02 -3.66
CA ASP A 5 9.28 -1.62 -3.93
C ASP A 5 9.44 -1.00 -5.32
N ALA A 6 8.70 -1.52 -6.32
CA ALA A 6 8.67 -0.95 -7.65
C ALA A 6 8.08 0.47 -7.68
N VAL A 7 7.00 0.71 -6.94
CA VAL A 7 6.37 2.04 -6.82
C VAL A 7 7.28 3.02 -6.09
N ARG A 8 7.97 2.60 -5.01
CA ARG A 8 8.86 3.49 -4.25
C ARG A 8 10.22 3.71 -4.91
N GLY A 9 10.58 2.91 -5.92
CA GLY A 9 11.90 2.92 -6.56
C GLY A 9 13.06 2.45 -5.66
N VAL A 10 12.76 1.99 -4.43
CA VAL A 10 13.75 1.54 -3.45
C VAL A 10 13.23 0.34 -2.65
N THR A 11 14.15 -0.54 -2.26
CA THR A 11 13.82 -1.69 -1.41
C THR A 11 13.29 -1.22 -0.05
N THR A 12 12.04 -1.58 0.23
CA THR A 12 11.37 -1.29 1.49
C THR A 12 11.81 -2.30 2.54
N SER A 13 12.34 -1.80 3.66
CA SER A 13 12.76 -2.67 4.75
C SER A 13 11.57 -3.41 5.38
N SER A 14 11.78 -4.68 5.73
CA SER A 14 10.80 -5.52 6.44
C SER A 14 10.25 -4.89 7.73
N GLY A 15 11.02 -4.02 8.39
CA GLY A 15 10.61 -3.32 9.60
C GLY A 15 9.43 -2.36 9.41
N ILE A 16 9.31 -1.72 8.25
CA ILE A 16 8.17 -0.83 7.94
C ILE A 16 6.88 -1.64 7.86
N TYR A 17 6.90 -2.77 7.14
CA TYR A 17 5.75 -3.66 7.08
C TYR A 17 5.34 -4.15 8.47
N ARG A 18 6.32 -4.54 9.30
CA ARG A 18 6.07 -4.96 10.68
C ARG A 18 5.32 -3.88 11.47
N GLN A 19 5.75 -2.63 11.38
CA GLN A 19 5.09 -1.50 12.07
C GLN A 19 3.68 -1.28 11.56
N LEU A 20 3.47 -1.32 10.24
CA LEU A 20 2.14 -1.15 9.66
C LEU A 20 1.16 -2.26 10.11
N PHE A 21 1.65 -3.49 10.27
CA PHE A 21 0.85 -4.57 10.85
C PHE A 21 0.60 -4.40 12.35
N ASP A 22 1.60 -3.94 13.11
CA ASP A 22 1.52 -3.75 14.57
C ASP A 22 0.54 -2.62 14.95
N LEU A 23 0.49 -1.56 14.14
CA LEU A 23 -0.49 -0.48 14.23
C LEU A 23 -1.88 -0.87 13.69
N GLU A 24 -2.04 -2.11 13.23
CA GLU A 24 -3.25 -2.61 12.57
C GLU A 24 -3.66 -1.76 11.36
N TRP A 25 -2.74 -1.03 10.72
CA TRP A 25 -3.05 -0.18 9.56
C TRP A 25 -3.24 -0.99 8.28
N ILE A 26 -2.60 -2.15 8.19
CA ILE A 26 -2.71 -3.05 7.04
C ILE A 26 -3.01 -4.48 7.49
N GLU A 27 -3.69 -5.23 6.63
CA GLU A 27 -4.00 -6.65 6.81
C GLU A 27 -3.78 -7.44 5.52
N VAL A 28 -3.63 -8.77 5.66
CA VAL A 28 -3.55 -9.69 4.52
C VAL A 28 -4.97 -10.16 4.16
N ILE A 29 -5.49 -9.68 3.04
CA ILE A 29 -6.83 -10.04 2.55
C ILE A 29 -6.85 -11.26 1.64
N GLY A 30 -5.67 -11.78 1.28
CA GLY A 30 -5.56 -12.96 0.44
C GLY A 30 -4.17 -13.14 -0.15
N THR A 31 -4.09 -14.00 -1.16
CA THR A 31 -2.87 -14.22 -1.93
C THR A 31 -3.21 -14.19 -3.41
N LYS A 32 -2.35 -13.58 -4.22
CA LYS A 32 -2.58 -13.46 -5.67
C LYS A 32 -2.24 -14.79 -6.35
N GLU A 33 -3.07 -15.24 -7.29
CA GLU A 33 -2.88 -16.50 -8.03
C GLU A 33 -1.84 -16.36 -9.18
N VAL A 34 -0.68 -15.80 -8.87
CA VAL A 34 0.44 -15.61 -9.82
C VAL A 34 1.66 -16.41 -9.35
N PRO A 35 2.63 -16.73 -10.23
CA PRO A 35 3.88 -17.35 -9.80
C PRO A 35 4.56 -16.52 -8.70
N GLY A 36 4.83 -17.17 -7.57
CA GLY A 36 5.34 -16.52 -6.35
C GLY A 36 4.28 -16.24 -5.27
N ARG A 37 2.98 -16.35 -5.59
CA ARG A 37 1.83 -16.19 -4.68
C ARG A 37 2.01 -15.09 -3.63
N PRO A 38 2.25 -13.83 -4.05
CA PRO A 38 2.43 -12.75 -3.10
C PRO A 38 1.14 -12.51 -2.29
N GLU A 39 1.32 -12.21 -1.01
CA GLU A 39 0.25 -11.77 -0.12
C GLU A 39 -0.33 -10.43 -0.60
N LEU A 40 -1.66 -10.34 -0.64
CA LEU A 40 -2.41 -9.14 -0.95
C LEU A 40 -2.62 -8.37 0.34
N LEU A 41 -2.10 -7.14 0.38
CA LEU A 41 -2.22 -6.23 1.51
C LEU A 41 -3.32 -5.23 1.23
N ALA A 42 -4.18 -4.98 2.22
CA ALA A 42 -5.18 -3.92 2.19
C ALA A 42 -5.10 -3.07 3.46
N THR A 43 -5.67 -1.87 3.41
CA THR A 43 -5.83 -1.00 4.59
C THR A 43 -7.04 -1.43 5.42
N THR A 44 -6.97 -1.20 6.72
CA THR A 44 -8.03 -1.56 7.67
C THR A 44 -8.90 -0.35 8.04
N ALA A 45 -9.95 -0.59 8.83
CA ALA A 45 -10.72 0.49 9.46
C ALA A 45 -9.91 1.30 10.49
N GLN A 46 -8.87 0.70 11.10
CA GLN A 46 -7.99 1.39 12.04
C GLN A 46 -7.19 2.47 11.32
N PHE A 47 -6.65 2.16 10.14
CA PHE A 47 -6.02 3.16 9.27
C PHE A 47 -6.98 4.33 8.99
N LEU A 48 -8.23 4.05 8.62
CA LEU A 48 -9.21 5.12 8.37
C LEU A 48 -9.47 5.99 9.62
N SER A 49 -9.53 5.36 10.79
CA SER A 49 -9.76 6.02 12.08
C SER A 49 -8.58 6.91 12.49
N ASP A 50 -7.34 6.43 12.38
CA ASP A 50 -6.13 7.18 12.69
C ASP A 50 -5.95 8.41 11.78
N PHE A 51 -6.34 8.29 10.52
CA PHE A 51 -6.28 9.38 9.54
C PHE A 51 -7.56 10.25 9.52
N SER A 52 -8.54 9.97 10.37
CA SER A 52 -9.84 10.67 10.42
C SER A 52 -10.55 10.78 9.07
N VAL A 53 -10.40 9.76 8.22
CA VAL A 53 -11.11 9.65 6.93
C VAL A 53 -12.27 8.68 7.07
N ALA A 54 -13.45 9.08 6.60
CA ALA A 54 -14.65 8.25 6.73
C ALA A 54 -14.62 7.03 5.80
N SER A 55 -13.93 7.13 4.66
CA SER A 55 -13.87 6.09 3.63
C SER A 55 -12.66 6.31 2.72
N LEU A 56 -12.25 5.26 1.99
CA LEU A 56 -11.12 5.35 1.04
C LEU A 56 -11.34 6.38 -0.07
N GLU A 57 -12.60 6.68 -0.40
CA GLU A 57 -12.98 7.70 -1.39
C GLU A 57 -12.71 9.14 -0.92
N ASP A 58 -12.58 9.36 0.39
CA ASP A 58 -12.30 10.67 0.99
C ASP A 58 -10.79 10.97 1.01
N LEU A 59 -9.96 10.00 0.62
CA LEU A 59 -8.54 10.23 0.48
C LEU A 59 -8.28 11.27 -0.61
N PRO A 60 -7.35 12.22 -0.38
CA PRO A 60 -7.00 13.20 -1.38
C PRO A 60 -6.54 12.47 -2.66
N ALA A 61 -6.94 13.01 -3.80
CA ALA A 61 -6.49 12.50 -5.09
C ALA A 61 -4.96 12.43 -5.10
N LEU A 62 -4.44 11.33 -5.67
CA LEU A 62 -3.01 11.18 -5.81
C LEU A 62 -2.46 12.40 -6.55
N PRO A 63 -1.37 13.01 -6.06
CA PRO A 63 -0.73 14.11 -6.76
C PRO A 63 -0.38 13.66 -8.18
N ASP A 64 -0.57 14.57 -9.15
CA ASP A 64 -0.10 14.40 -10.53
C ASP A 64 1.43 14.54 -10.55
N ASP A 65 2.12 13.70 -9.79
CA ASP A 65 3.57 13.75 -9.66
C ASP A 65 4.18 12.94 -10.80
N GLY A 66 4.00 13.35 -12.06
CA GLY A 66 4.85 12.96 -13.19
C GLY A 66 5.09 11.47 -13.47
N PHE A 67 4.42 10.53 -12.79
CA PHE A 67 4.48 9.09 -13.06
C PHE A 67 3.58 8.71 -14.25
N GLY A 68 3.09 9.71 -15.00
CA GLY A 68 2.76 9.52 -16.40
C GLY A 68 4.07 9.27 -17.13
N GLY A 69 4.34 8.02 -17.49
CA GLY A 69 5.46 7.69 -18.36
C GLY A 69 5.51 8.69 -19.51
N SER A 70 6.58 9.48 -19.52
CA SER A 70 7.05 10.18 -20.71
C SER A 70 7.18 9.12 -21.79
N ASN A 71 6.13 8.99 -22.60
CA ASN A 71 6.16 8.24 -23.83
C ASN A 71 6.78 9.20 -24.86
N GLU A 72 8.10 9.38 -24.73
CA GLU A 72 8.99 9.92 -25.77
C GLU A 72 9.79 8.77 -26.38
#